data_AF-A0A438KER6-F1
#
_entry.id   AF-A0A438KER6-F1
#
_cell.length_a   1.000
_cell.length_b   1.000
_cell.length_c   1.000
_cell.angle_alpha   90.00
_cell.angle_beta   90.00
_cell.angle_gamma   90.00
#
_symmetry.space_group_name_H-M   'P 1'
#
loop_
_entity.id
_entity.type
_entity.pdbx_description
1 polymer ?
#
loop_
_entity_poly.entity_id
_entity_poly.type
_entity_poly.pdbx_seq_one_letter_code
_entity_poly.pdbx_strand_id
1 'polypeptide(L)'
;MEPAIGKPHLFLPTAKDVWEAVRDCYSNLENLSQIFDLKTRLGQSKQGERDVTTYYNEMVTLWQELDQCYDDVWENSNDCARHKKREENDWVYMFLTGLNQNLDEVRGQILSRKPLPSICEVFSEARHEESQGELCNKI
;
A
#
# COMPACT_ATOMS: atom_id res chain seq x y z
N MET A 1 -8.28 -20.24 -25.28
CA MET A 1 -7.69 -21.11 -24.25
C MET A 1 -6.23 -21.31 -24.59
N GLU A 2 -5.32 -20.86 -23.74
CA GLU A 2 -3.89 -21.12 -23.94
C GLU A 2 -3.59 -22.61 -23.75
N PRO A 3 -2.82 -23.24 -24.67
CA PRO A 3 -2.56 -24.68 -24.65
C PRO A 3 -1.64 -25.13 -23.49
N ALA A 4 -1.11 -24.20 -22.70
CA ALA A 4 -0.22 -24.48 -21.57
C ALA A 4 -0.96 -24.92 -20.29
N ILE A 5 -2.25 -24.62 -20.15
CA ILE A 5 -3.02 -24.90 -18.93
C ILE A 5 -3.55 -26.35 -18.92
N GLY A 6 -3.75 -26.98 -20.09
CA GLY A 6 -4.48 -28.24 -20.19
C GLY A 6 -3.71 -29.50 -19.80
N LYS A 7 -2.38 -29.53 -19.95
CA LYS A 7 -1.59 -30.78 -19.84
C LYS A 7 -1.41 -31.36 -18.43
N PRO A 8 -1.27 -30.56 -17.34
CA PRO A 8 -1.06 -31.12 -16.00
C PRO A 8 -2.34 -31.68 -15.35
N HIS A 9 -3.52 -31.19 -15.75
CA HIS A 9 -4.79 -31.46 -15.05
C HIS A 9 -5.69 -32.49 -15.77
N LEU A 10 -5.26 -33.01 -16.93
CA LEU A 10 -6.00 -33.97 -17.77
C LEU A 10 -6.21 -35.35 -17.13
N PHE A 11 -5.51 -35.66 -16.04
CA PHE A 11 -5.55 -36.96 -15.36
C PHE A 11 -6.28 -36.95 -14.00
N LEU A 12 -6.94 -35.84 -13.65
CA LEU A 12 -7.68 -35.74 -12.40
C LEU A 12 -9.04 -36.44 -12.53
N PRO A 13 -9.43 -37.30 -11.56
CA PRO A 13 -10.54 -38.24 -11.72
C PRO A 13 -11.92 -37.57 -11.71
N THR A 14 -12.04 -36.35 -11.17
CA THR A 14 -13.30 -35.61 -11.18
C THR A 14 -13.12 -34.16 -11.64
N ALA A 15 -14.19 -33.58 -12.19
CA ALA A 15 -14.24 -32.16 -12.53
C ALA A 15 -14.01 -31.24 -11.32
N LYS A 16 -14.33 -31.72 -10.10
CA LYS A 16 -14.02 -31.03 -8.85
C LYS A 16 -12.52 -30.95 -8.64
N ASP A 17 -11.79 -32.06 -8.79
CA ASP A 17 -10.34 -32.08 -8.60
C ASP A 17 -9.63 -31.20 -9.64
N VAL A 18 -10.12 -31.17 -10.88
CA VAL A 18 -9.62 -30.24 -11.92
C VAL A 18 -9.85 -28.79 -11.50
N TRP A 19 -11.05 -28.46 -11.00
CA TRP A 19 -11.36 -27.12 -10.52
C TRP A 19 -10.53 -26.72 -9.29
N GLU A 20 -10.32 -27.63 -8.34
CA GLU A 20 -9.50 -27.38 -7.16
C GLU A 20 -8.02 -27.21 -7.53
N ALA A 21 -7.47 -28.03 -8.44
CA ALA A 21 -6.10 -27.86 -8.92
C ALA A 21 -5.89 -26.56 -9.70
N VAL A 22 -6.86 -26.13 -10.52
CA VAL A 22 -6.81 -24.83 -11.19
C VAL A 22 -6.94 -23.69 -10.18
N ARG A 23 -7.87 -23.78 -9.23
CA ARG A 23 -8.02 -22.78 -8.16
C ARG A 23 -6.74 -22.63 -7.34
N ASP A 24 -6.12 -23.74 -6.96
CA ASP A 24 -4.92 -23.73 -6.11
C ASP A 24 -3.69 -23.24 -6.89
N CYS A 25 -3.58 -23.55 -8.18
CA CYS A 25 -2.49 -23.06 -9.03
C CYS A 25 -2.62 -21.58 -9.39
N TYR A 26 -3.84 -21.05 -9.52
CA TYR A 26 -4.06 -19.72 -10.11
C TYR A 26 -4.62 -18.67 -9.15
N SER A 27 -5.37 -19.02 -8.09
CA SER A 27 -5.92 -18.00 -7.16
C SER A 27 -4.85 -17.33 -6.30
N ASN A 28 -3.86 -18.08 -5.83
CA ASN A 28 -2.73 -17.52 -5.08
C ASN A 28 -1.74 -16.77 -5.99
N LEU A 29 -1.59 -17.21 -7.24
CA LEU A 29 -0.69 -16.57 -8.20
C LEU A 29 -1.21 -15.19 -8.63
N GLU A 30 -2.53 -15.06 -8.78
CA GLU A 30 -3.19 -13.79 -9.06
C GLU A 30 -2.96 -12.78 -7.93
N ASN A 31 -3.19 -13.17 -6.67
CA ASN A 31 -2.93 -12.32 -5.51
C ASN A 31 -1.44 -11.96 -5.37
N LEU A 32 -0.52 -12.91 -5.55
CA LEU A 32 0.92 -12.63 -5.47
C LEU A 32 1.40 -11.67 -6.56
N SER A 33 0.89 -11.82 -7.79
CA SER A 33 1.19 -10.91 -8.89
C SER A 33 0.62 -9.52 -8.65
N GLN A 34 -0.62 -9.43 -8.14
CA GLN A 34 -1.26 -8.17 -7.79
C GLN A 34 -0.52 -7.46 -6.64
N ILE A 35 -0.18 -8.19 -5.58
CA ILE A 35 0.63 -7.68 -4.46
C ILE A 35 1.97 -7.15 -4.96
N PHE A 36 2.64 -7.86 -5.86
CA PHE A 36 3.92 -7.42 -6.42
C PHE A 36 3.76 -6.11 -7.21
N ASP A 37 2.75 -6.01 -8.07
CA ASP A 37 2.45 -4.79 -8.83
C ASP A 37 2.13 -3.61 -7.89
N LEU A 38 1.23 -3.82 -6.93
CA LEU A 38 0.83 -2.82 -5.95
C LEU A 38 2.01 -2.33 -5.10
N LYS A 39 2.86 -3.24 -4.61
CA LYS A 39 4.07 -2.86 -3.87
C LYS A 39 5.08 -2.11 -4.74
N THR A 40 5.19 -2.48 -6.01
CA THR A 40 6.05 -1.77 -6.97
C THR A 40 5.54 -0.35 -7.20
N ARG A 41 4.23 -0.18 -7.45
CA ARG A 41 3.57 1.12 -7.61
C ARG A 41 3.73 1.98 -6.36
N LEU A 42 3.50 1.42 -5.17
CA LEU A 42 3.72 2.09 -3.89
C LEU A 42 5.16 2.58 -3.72
N GLY A 43 6.15 1.72 -4.00
CA GLY A 43 7.57 2.06 -3.84
C GLY A 43 8.06 3.12 -4.84
N GLN A 44 7.43 3.20 -6.01
CA GLN A 44 7.75 4.19 -7.04
C GLN A 44 6.93 5.48 -6.92
N SER A 45 5.89 5.48 -6.08
CA SER A 45 5.01 6.62 -5.93
C SER A 45 5.75 7.83 -5.33
N LYS A 46 5.55 8.99 -5.94
CA LYS A 46 6.12 10.29 -5.56
C LYS A 46 5.05 11.36 -5.71
N GLN A 47 5.10 12.39 -4.89
CA GLN A 47 4.23 13.56 -5.00
C GLN A 47 4.37 14.18 -6.39
N GLY A 48 5.59 14.57 -6.77
CA GLY A 48 5.89 15.13 -8.09
C GLY A 48 5.15 16.46 -8.30
N GLU A 49 4.52 16.63 -9.45
CA GLU A 49 3.77 17.86 -9.79
C GLU A 49 2.36 17.93 -9.14
N ARG A 50 2.01 16.93 -8.32
CA ARG A 50 0.69 16.85 -7.68
C ARG A 50 0.71 17.54 -6.32
N ASP A 51 -0.43 18.09 -5.93
CA ASP A 51 -0.63 18.55 -4.55
C ASP A 51 -0.62 17.37 -3.56
N VAL A 52 -0.35 17.65 -2.28
CA VAL A 52 -0.28 16.64 -1.21
C VAL A 52 -1.58 15.85 -1.09
N THR A 53 -2.74 16.46 -1.33
CA THR A 53 -4.05 15.79 -1.22
C THR A 53 -4.23 14.75 -2.32
N THR A 54 -3.91 15.11 -3.57
CA THR A 54 -3.97 14.21 -4.71
C THR A 54 -3.01 13.03 -4.53
N TYR A 55 -1.77 13.29 -4.10
CA TYR A 55 -0.80 12.24 -3.81
C TYR A 55 -1.24 11.32 -2.67
N TYR A 56 -1.76 11.88 -1.57
CA TYR A 56 -2.27 11.12 -0.44
C TYR A 56 -3.40 10.16 -0.84
N ASN A 57 -4.37 10.65 -1.63
CA ASN A 57 -5.51 9.84 -2.06
C ASN A 57 -5.09 8.65 -2.95
N GLU A 58 -4.09 8.83 -3.80
CA GLU A 58 -3.51 7.72 -4.58
C GLU A 58 -2.87 6.68 -3.66
N MET A 59 -2.10 7.10 -2.67
CA MET A 59 -1.49 6.20 -1.69
C MET A 59 -2.55 5.42 -0.90
N VAL A 60 -3.62 6.08 -0.45
CA VAL A 60 -4.75 5.43 0.24
C VAL A 60 -5.41 4.39 -0.66
N THR A 61 -5.60 4.69 -1.94
CA THR A 61 -6.18 3.75 -2.91
C THR A 61 -5.30 2.50 -3.04
N LEU A 62 -3.99 2.70 -3.20
CA LEU A 62 -3.03 1.59 -3.28
C LEU A 62 -2.99 0.73 -2.01
N TRP A 63 -3.06 1.35 -0.82
CA TRP A 63 -3.11 0.61 0.44
C TRP A 63 -4.40 -0.20 0.58
N GLN A 64 -5.54 0.36 0.17
CA GLN A 64 -6.83 -0.34 0.18
C GLN A 64 -6.87 -1.50 -0.82
N GLU A 65 -6.29 -1.34 -2.01
CA GLU A 65 -6.14 -2.43 -2.98
C GLU A 65 -5.21 -3.53 -2.43
N LEU A 66 -4.14 -3.15 -1.73
CA LEU A 66 -3.20 -4.09 -1.14
C LEU A 66 -3.81 -4.86 0.04
N ASP A 67 -4.58 -4.19 0.90
CA ASP A 67 -5.30 -4.81 2.03
C ASP A 67 -6.30 -5.86 1.53
N GLN A 68 -6.99 -5.60 0.40
CA GLN A 68 -7.90 -6.57 -0.22
C GLN A 68 -7.19 -7.82 -0.76
N CYS A 69 -5.88 -7.75 -1.05
CA CYS A 69 -5.11 -8.89 -1.52
C CYS A 69 -4.65 -9.81 -0.38
N TYR A 70 -4.67 -9.35 0.87
CA TYR A 70 -4.29 -10.14 2.03
C TYR A 70 -5.51 -10.82 2.66
N ASP A 71 -5.41 -12.12 2.90
CA ASP A 71 -6.41 -12.91 3.65
C ASP A 71 -5.87 -13.23 5.06
N ASP A 72 -5.61 -12.16 5.83
CA ASP A 72 -4.98 -12.31 7.14
C ASP A 72 -6.01 -12.72 8.22
N VAL A 73 -6.04 -14.01 8.54
CA VAL A 73 -6.76 -14.54 9.69
C VAL A 73 -5.87 -14.47 10.94
N TRP A 74 -6.11 -13.48 11.81
CA TRP A 74 -5.37 -13.32 13.06
C TRP A 74 -5.99 -14.16 14.19
N GLU A 75 -5.25 -15.13 14.74
CA GLU A 75 -5.69 -15.93 15.88
C GLU A 75 -5.65 -15.16 17.23
N ASN A 76 -4.81 -14.13 17.34
CA ASN A 76 -4.59 -13.33 18.56
C ASN A 76 -4.81 -11.82 18.32
N SER A 77 -5.70 -11.22 19.12
CA SER A 77 -6.05 -9.80 19.05
C SER A 77 -4.90 -8.84 19.38
N ASN A 78 -4.00 -9.22 20.29
CA ASN A 78 -2.86 -8.37 20.68
C ASN A 78 -1.78 -8.35 19.60
N ASP A 79 -1.55 -9.47 18.93
CA ASP A 79 -0.58 -9.55 17.82
C ASP A 79 -1.11 -8.82 16.58
N CYS A 80 -2.41 -8.90 16.32
CA CYS A 80 -3.09 -8.11 15.30
C CYS A 80 -2.90 -6.60 15.52
N ALA A 81 -3.09 -6.11 16.75
CA ALA A 81 -2.90 -4.69 17.07
C ALA A 81 -1.45 -4.22 16.85
N ARG A 82 -0.46 -5.05 17.23
CA ARG A 82 0.95 -4.76 16.99
C ARG A 82 1.31 -4.77 15.50
N HIS A 83 0.74 -5.70 14.73
CA HIS A 83 0.94 -5.77 13.29
C HIS A 83 0.38 -4.52 12.59
N LYS A 84 -0.89 -4.19 12.87
CA LYS A 84 -1.54 -2.99 12.31
C LYS A 84 -0.78 -1.72 12.64
N LYS A 85 -0.24 -1.60 13.86
CA LYS A 85 0.58 -0.43 14.21
C LYS A 85 1.89 -0.36 13.42
N ARG A 86 2.50 -1.52 13.13
CA ARG A 86 3.71 -1.57 12.30
C ARG A 86 3.40 -1.21 10.85
N GLU A 87 2.31 -1.72 10.30
CA GLU A 87 1.84 -1.36 8.96
C GLU A 87 1.55 0.13 8.82
N GLU A 88 0.84 0.72 9.79
CA GLU A 88 0.57 2.16 9.76
C GLU A 88 1.89 2.96 9.76
N ASN A 89 2.89 2.54 10.53
CA ASN A 89 4.20 3.19 10.51
C ASN A 89 4.86 3.04 9.13
N ASP A 90 4.77 1.86 8.49
CA ASP A 90 5.29 1.63 7.14
C ASP A 90 4.59 2.53 6.11
N TRP A 91 3.28 2.74 6.23
CA TRP A 91 2.54 3.70 5.39
C TRP A 91 2.99 5.14 5.60
N VAL A 92 3.23 5.55 6.85
CA VAL A 92 3.82 6.87 7.16
C VAL A 92 5.18 7.03 6.50
N TYR A 93 6.06 6.03 6.60
CA TYR A 93 7.38 6.09 5.98
C TYR A 93 7.30 6.17 4.45
N MET A 94 6.45 5.38 3.81
CA MET A 94 6.26 5.42 2.36
C MET A 94 5.72 6.78 1.91
N PHE A 95 4.69 7.30 2.58
CA PHE A 95 4.12 8.61 2.29
C PHE A 95 5.19 9.71 2.38
N LEU A 96 5.90 9.79 3.51
CA LEU A 96 6.95 10.77 3.75
C LEU A 96 8.10 10.67 2.74
N THR A 97 8.48 9.46 2.33
CA THR A 97 9.56 9.21 1.36
C THR A 97 9.20 9.71 -0.04
N GLY A 98 7.90 9.75 -0.38
CA GLY A 98 7.45 10.26 -1.66
C GLY A 98 7.11 11.75 -1.69
N LEU A 99 7.05 12.43 -0.55
CA LEU A 99 6.87 13.89 -0.50
C LEU A 99 8.02 14.64 -1.18
N ASN A 100 7.70 15.80 -1.75
CA ASN A 100 8.67 16.68 -2.37
C ASN A 100 9.63 17.33 -1.36
N GLN A 101 10.76 17.85 -1.84
CA GLN A 101 11.85 18.40 -1.00
C GLN A 101 11.45 19.66 -0.23
N ASN A 102 10.47 20.42 -0.71
CA ASN A 102 9.94 21.59 -0.02
C ASN A 102 9.21 21.23 1.29
N LEU A 103 8.93 19.95 1.53
CA LEU A 103 8.32 19.42 2.75
C LEU A 103 9.35 18.72 3.66
N ASP A 104 10.66 18.93 3.44
CA ASP A 104 11.71 18.29 4.24
C ASP A 104 11.68 18.71 5.71
N GLU A 105 11.29 19.95 6.01
CA GLU A 105 11.16 20.44 7.39
C GLU A 105 10.07 19.68 8.14
N VAL A 106 8.85 19.64 7.61
CA VAL A 106 7.74 18.89 8.22
C VAL A 106 8.06 17.40 8.32
N ARG A 107 8.77 16.83 7.32
CA ARG A 107 9.27 15.45 7.36
C ARG A 107 10.20 15.22 8.56
N GLY A 108 11.18 16.10 8.77
CA GLY A 108 12.11 16.02 9.89
C GLY A 108 11.41 16.14 11.25
N GLN A 109 10.47 17.08 11.36
CA GLN A 109 9.66 17.27 12.57
C GLN A 109 8.85 16.03 12.91
N ILE A 110 8.14 15.43 11.94
CA ILE A 110 7.35 14.21 12.14
C ILE A 110 8.23 13.04 12.58
N LEU A 111 9.37 12.81 11.91
CA LEU A 111 10.28 11.71 12.19
C LEU A 111 10.95 11.80 13.58
N SER A 112 11.00 13.00 14.17
CA SER A 112 11.56 13.20 15.51
C SER A 112 10.61 12.81 16.65
N ARG A 113 9.32 12.57 16.37
CA ARG A 113 8.30 12.32 17.39
C ARG A 113 8.28 10.86 17.85
N LYS A 114 7.96 10.66 19.14
CA LYS A 114 7.75 9.34 19.74
C LYS A 114 6.50 9.37 20.63
N PRO A 115 5.45 8.58 20.31
CA PRO A 115 5.32 7.68 19.17
C PRO A 115 5.18 8.42 17.83
N LEU A 116 5.34 7.68 16.72
CA LEU A 116 5.08 8.23 15.38
C LEU A 116 3.59 8.59 15.26
N PRO A 117 3.23 9.77 14.72
CA PRO A 117 1.85 10.15 14.51
C PRO A 117 1.14 9.20 13.53
N SER A 118 -0.19 9.22 13.57
CA SER A 118 -1.02 8.49 12.60
C SER A 118 -0.86 9.06 11.19
N ILE A 119 -1.19 8.25 10.20
CA ILE A 119 -1.10 8.66 8.79
C ILE A 119 -1.99 9.90 8.48
N CYS A 120 -3.14 10.02 9.15
CA CYS A 120 -4.04 11.16 9.01
C CYS A 120 -3.46 12.46 9.60
N GLU A 121 -2.76 12.38 10.73
CA GLU A 121 -2.06 13.52 11.33
C GLU A 121 -0.93 13.98 10.42
N VAL A 122 -0.12 13.03 9.94
CA VAL A 122 0.98 13.29 8.99
C VAL A 122 0.47 13.95 7.71
N PHE A 123 -0.64 13.46 7.14
CA PHE A 123 -1.28 14.08 5.99
C PHE A 123 -1.72 15.52 6.27
N SER A 124 -2.37 15.75 7.40
CA SER A 124 -2.90 17.07 7.78
C SER A 124 -1.78 18.10 7.90
N GLU A 125 -0.64 17.71 8.49
CA GLU A 125 0.54 18.56 8.63
C GLU A 125 1.21 18.86 7.29
N ALA A 126 1.43 17.84 6.47
CA ALA A 126 2.03 18.02 5.14
C ALA A 126 1.18 18.95 4.26
N ARG A 127 -0.15 18.79 4.30
CA ARG A 127 -1.09 19.64 3.57
C ARG A 127 -1.10 21.08 4.08
N HIS A 128 -1.00 21.28 5.39
CA HIS A 128 -0.89 22.61 5.98
C HIS A 128 0.38 23.32 5.52
N GLU A 129 1.52 22.63 5.57
CA GLU A 129 2.82 23.17 5.16
C GLU A 129 2.85 23.55 3.67
N GLU A 130 2.32 22.68 2.80
CA GLU A 130 2.19 22.98 1.36
C GLU A 130 1.38 24.27 1.12
N SER A 131 0.26 24.43 1.85
CA SER A 131 -0.60 25.62 1.73
C SER A 131 0.12 26.90 2.18
N GLN A 132 0.95 26.84 3.21
CA GLN A 132 1.74 27.99 3.69
C GLN A 132 2.85 28.36 2.69
N GLY A 133 3.55 27.37 2.14
CA GLY A 133 4.58 27.59 1.14
C GLY A 133 4.04 28.25 -0.14
N GLU A 134 2.86 27.85 -0.61
CA GLU A 134 2.20 28.48 -1.76
C GLU A 134 1.83 29.95 -1.52
N LEU A 135 1.45 30.30 -0.30
CA LEU A 135 1.10 31.67 0.07
C LEU A 135 2.35 32.56 0.11
N CYS A 136 3.45 32.07 0.70
CA CYS A 136 4.72 32.79 0.75
C CYS A 136 5.33 33.03 -0.65
N ASN A 137 5.12 32.11 -1.60
CA ASN A 137 5.61 32.27 -2.98
C ASN A 137 4.79 33.27 -3.83
N LYS A 138 3.65 33.76 -3.32
CA LYS A 138 2.77 34.72 -4.02
C LYS A 138 2.94 36.17 -3.56
N ILE A 139 3.83 36.43 -2.59
CA ILE A 139 4.15 37.76 -2.04
C ILE A 139 5.50 38.22 -2.61
#